data_AF-A0AAV8ZUQ7-F1
#
_entry.id   AF-A0AAV8ZUQ7-F1
#
_cell.length_a   1.000
_cell.length_b   1.000
_cell.length_c   1.000
_cell.angle_alpha   90.00
_cell.angle_beta   90.00
_cell.angle_gamma   90.00
#
_symmetry.space_group_name_H-M   'P 1'
#
loop_
_entity.id
_entity.type
_entity.pdbx_description
1 polymer ?
#
loop_
_entity_poly.entity_id
_entity_poly.type
_entity_poly.pdbx_seq_one_letter_code
_entity_poly.pdbx_strand_id
1 'polypeptide(L)'
;MNITRFLSLGSILKYGKASSEILRVRASAYILYEGIADTVNYIGFFDEFDLPDTFYSWFVVTELYIWMLSVRAMAEEEEGKLLRNYLVEALWFDVAQRVKKLGAGNPAVMREQISELSEQLQAALIAYDEGLQSSDVVLAGALWRRFYQSETVDMQYLD
;
A
#
# COMPACT_ATOMS: atom_id res chain seq x y z
N MET A 1 12.91 8.60 5.34
CA MET A 1 12.56 9.05 3.96
C MET A 1 11.30 9.91 4.08
N ASN A 2 11.37 11.22 3.82
CA ASN A 2 10.35 12.20 4.23
C ASN A 2 9.08 12.16 3.36
N ILE A 3 7.90 12.02 3.97
CA ILE A 3 6.56 12.05 3.35
C ILE A 3 6.32 13.31 2.51
N THR A 4 6.99 14.41 2.85
CA THR A 4 6.99 15.65 2.06
C THR A 4 7.54 15.48 0.64
N ARG A 5 8.34 14.45 0.35
CA ARG A 5 8.74 14.11 -1.03
C ARG A 5 7.68 13.34 -1.80
N PHE A 6 6.81 12.57 -1.14
CA PHE A 6 5.73 11.82 -1.78
C PHE A 6 4.48 12.67 -2.03
N LEU A 7 4.13 13.58 -1.11
CA LEU A 7 2.98 14.49 -1.25
C LEU A 7 3.31 15.77 -2.03
N SER A 8 4.59 16.07 -2.26
CA SER A 8 5.01 17.09 -3.23
C SER A 8 4.85 16.56 -4.65
N LEU A 9 3.62 16.63 -5.17
CA LEU A 9 3.31 16.55 -6.61
C LEU A 9 3.98 17.67 -7.44
N GLY A 10 4.88 18.47 -6.86
CA GLY A 10 5.53 19.63 -7.48
C GLY A 10 7.03 19.49 -7.75
N SER A 11 7.66 18.31 -7.59
CA SER A 11 9.12 18.20 -7.73
C SER A 11 9.63 17.34 -8.90
N ILE A 12 8.77 16.67 -9.68
CA ILE A 12 9.22 15.84 -10.81
C ILE A 12 9.43 16.66 -12.12
N LEU A 13 9.10 17.96 -12.14
CA LEU A 13 9.36 18.83 -13.30
C LEU A 13 10.72 19.54 -13.28
N LYS A 14 11.61 19.22 -12.34
CA LYS A 14 13.00 19.67 -12.40
C LYS A 14 13.87 18.44 -12.67
N TYR A 15 14.63 18.50 -13.77
CA TYR A 15 15.56 17.49 -14.32
C TYR A 15 15.02 16.60 -15.46
N GLY A 16 15.15 17.12 -16.69
CA GLY A 16 15.30 16.33 -17.91
C GLY A 16 14.02 15.69 -18.46
N LYS A 17 13.95 15.51 -19.78
CA LYS A 17 12.97 14.58 -20.37
C LYS A 17 13.17 13.22 -19.68
N ALA A 18 12.14 12.71 -19.01
CA ALA A 18 12.17 11.33 -18.52
C ALA A 18 12.50 10.39 -19.69
N SER A 19 13.37 9.41 -19.47
CA SER A 19 13.68 8.43 -20.51
C SER A 19 12.39 7.67 -20.88
N SER A 20 12.30 7.21 -22.13
CA SER A 20 11.18 6.39 -22.60
C SER A 20 10.90 5.21 -21.66
N GLU A 21 11.97 4.64 -21.08
CA GLU A 21 11.90 3.47 -20.21
C GLU A 21 11.22 3.78 -18.86
N ILE A 22 11.57 4.90 -18.23
CA ILE A 22 10.94 5.34 -16.98
C ILE A 22 9.44 5.53 -17.19
N LEU A 23 9.04 6.11 -18.33
CA LEU A 23 7.63 6.29 -18.66
C LEU A 23 6.90 4.96 -18.86
N ARG A 24 7.54 3.97 -19.51
CA ARG A 24 6.97 2.62 -19.67
C ARG A 24 6.80 1.91 -18.32
N VAL A 25 7.81 1.97 -17.45
CA VAL A 25 7.75 1.34 -16.12
C VAL A 25 6.65 1.99 -15.28
N ARG A 26 6.54 3.32 -15.31
CA ARG A 26 5.45 4.04 -14.63
C ARG A 26 4.08 3.62 -15.17
N ALA A 27 3.89 3.61 -16.49
CA ALA A 27 2.63 3.17 -17.08
C ALA A 27 2.28 1.73 -16.67
N SER A 28 3.27 0.83 -16.65
CA SER A 28 3.09 -0.56 -16.23
C SER A 28 2.68 -0.68 -14.77
N ALA A 29 3.29 0.09 -13.88
CA ALA A 29 2.91 0.12 -12.47
C ALA A 29 1.45 0.57 -12.25
N TYR A 30 1.01 1.60 -12.97
CA TYR A 30 -0.39 2.05 -12.89
C TYR A 30 -1.35 1.00 -13.45
N ILE A 31 -1.02 0.32 -14.56
CA ILE A 31 -1.85 -0.77 -15.09
C ILE A 31 -1.95 -1.92 -14.08
N LEU A 32 -0.85 -2.29 -13.44
CA LEU A 32 -0.86 -3.31 -12.38
C LEU A 32 -1.71 -2.89 -11.19
N TYR A 33 -1.61 -1.63 -10.75
CA TYR A 33 -2.44 -1.09 -9.67
C TYR A 33 -3.93 -1.12 -10.00
N GLU A 34 -4.33 -0.65 -11.18
CA GLU A 34 -5.72 -0.73 -11.64
C GLU A 34 -6.19 -2.19 -11.70
N GLY A 35 -5.32 -3.11 -12.12
CA GLY A 35 -5.58 -4.54 -12.05
C GLY A 35 -5.92 -5.03 -10.64
N ILE A 36 -5.25 -4.55 -9.60
CA ILE A 36 -5.62 -4.86 -8.20
C ILE A 36 -7.01 -4.30 -7.89
N ALA A 37 -7.25 -3.03 -8.21
CA ALA A 37 -8.50 -2.36 -7.91
C ALA A 37 -9.71 -3.04 -8.59
N ASP A 38 -9.53 -3.56 -9.80
CA ASP A 38 -10.57 -4.21 -10.59
C ASP A 38 -10.78 -5.69 -10.23
N THR A 39 -9.74 -6.39 -9.78
CA THR A 39 -9.79 -7.87 -9.58
C THR A 39 -10.02 -8.28 -8.14
N VAL A 40 -9.64 -7.46 -7.17
CA VAL A 40 -9.78 -7.82 -5.75
C VAL A 40 -11.25 -7.68 -5.33
N ASN A 41 -11.83 -8.80 -4.89
CA ASN A 41 -13.14 -8.79 -4.23
C ASN A 41 -12.99 -8.31 -2.78
N TYR A 42 -12.92 -6.98 -2.59
CA TYR A 42 -12.76 -6.39 -1.26
C TYR A 42 -13.88 -6.79 -0.30
N ILE A 43 -15.13 -6.82 -0.76
CA ILE A 43 -16.29 -7.18 0.08
C ILE A 43 -16.12 -8.61 0.60
N GLY A 44 -15.84 -9.57 -0.29
CA GLY A 44 -15.60 -10.95 0.13
C GLY A 44 -14.37 -11.12 1.02
N PHE A 45 -13.32 -10.32 0.80
CA PHE A 45 -12.15 -10.31 1.69
C PHE A 45 -12.51 -9.77 3.08
N PHE A 46 -13.31 -8.72 3.15
CA PHE A 46 -13.73 -8.14 4.42
C PHE A 46 -14.63 -9.11 5.19
N ASP A 47 -15.56 -9.76 4.51
CA ASP A 47 -16.47 -10.74 5.11
C ASP A 47 -15.71 -11.96 5.65
N GLU A 48 -14.78 -12.52 4.86
CA GLU A 48 -14.02 -13.72 5.25
C GLU A 48 -13.05 -13.47 6.43
N PHE A 49 -12.48 -12.26 6.49
CA PHE A 49 -11.49 -11.90 7.51
C PHE A 49 -12.08 -11.02 8.63
N ASP A 50 -13.40 -10.90 8.73
CA ASP A 50 -14.09 -10.06 9.73
C ASP A 50 -13.52 -8.63 9.82
N LEU A 51 -13.19 -8.05 8.66
CA LEU A 51 -12.69 -6.68 8.59
C LEU A 51 -13.85 -5.72 8.38
N PRO A 52 -13.88 -4.57 9.08
CA PRO A 52 -14.95 -3.59 8.88
C PRO A 52 -14.78 -2.93 7.50
N ASP A 53 -15.86 -2.66 6.77
CA ASP A 53 -15.80 -1.93 5.49
C ASP A 53 -15.43 -0.45 5.70
N THR A 54 -14.12 -0.19 5.78
CA THR A 54 -13.55 1.11 6.08
C THR A 54 -12.43 1.47 5.11
N PHE A 55 -12.10 2.76 5.06
CA PHE A 55 -10.93 3.25 4.32
C PHE A 55 -9.63 2.54 4.76
N TYR A 56 -9.50 2.21 6.05
CA TYR A 56 -8.32 1.51 6.57
C TYR A 56 -8.27 0.07 6.05
N SER A 57 -9.37 -0.68 6.14
CA SER A 57 -9.44 -2.07 5.65
C SER A 57 -9.14 -2.17 4.16
N TRP A 58 -9.72 -1.26 3.36
CA TRP A 58 -9.36 -1.13 1.95
C TRP A 58 -7.87 -0.87 1.76
N PHE A 59 -7.29 0.06 2.53
CA PHE A 59 -5.88 0.42 2.40
C PHE A 59 -4.95 -0.75 2.72
N VAL A 60 -5.16 -1.46 3.83
CA VAL A 60 -4.27 -2.57 4.25
C VAL A 60 -4.39 -3.79 3.34
N VAL A 61 -5.58 -4.07 2.80
CA VAL A 61 -5.75 -5.11 1.78
C VAL A 61 -5.03 -4.72 0.49
N THR A 62 -5.23 -3.50 -0.01
CA THR A 62 -4.55 -3.00 -1.22
C THR A 62 -3.03 -2.99 -1.05
N GLU A 63 -2.55 -2.56 0.11
CA GLU A 63 -1.14 -2.58 0.51
C GLU A 63 -0.54 -3.98 0.40
N LEU A 64 -1.25 -5.01 0.88
CA LEU A 64 -0.77 -6.40 0.81
C LEU A 64 -0.55 -6.83 -0.64
N TYR A 65 -1.51 -6.55 -1.53
CA TYR A 65 -1.36 -6.87 -2.96
C TYR A 65 -0.19 -6.12 -3.60
N ILE A 66 0.00 -4.84 -3.25
CA ILE A 66 1.14 -4.05 -3.72
C ILE A 66 2.46 -4.66 -3.23
N TRP A 67 2.53 -5.08 -1.97
CA TRP A 67 3.71 -5.73 -1.44
C TRP A 67 4.03 -7.03 -2.20
N MET A 68 3.03 -7.90 -2.43
CA MET A 68 3.23 -9.14 -3.18
C MET A 68 3.75 -8.89 -4.61
N LEU A 69 3.18 -7.90 -5.31
CA LEU A 69 3.66 -7.49 -6.63
C LEU A 69 5.08 -6.91 -6.57
N SER A 70 5.37 -6.14 -5.52
CA SER A 70 6.69 -5.56 -5.29
C SER A 70 7.74 -6.64 -5.08
N VAL A 71 7.46 -7.65 -4.26
CA VAL A 71 8.33 -8.81 -4.05
C VAL A 71 8.65 -9.50 -5.38
N ARG A 72 7.64 -9.74 -6.23
CA ARG A 72 7.85 -10.32 -7.56
C ARG A 72 8.66 -9.41 -8.48
N ALA A 73 8.42 -8.10 -8.42
CA ALA A 73 9.12 -7.11 -9.23
C ALA A 73 10.61 -7.02 -8.89
N MET A 74 10.99 -7.27 -7.63
CA MET A 74 12.41 -7.22 -7.20
C MET A 74 13.32 -8.20 -7.95
N ALA A 75 12.77 -9.21 -8.64
CA ALA A 75 13.52 -10.08 -9.54
C ALA A 75 14.13 -9.35 -10.74
N GLU A 76 13.60 -8.17 -11.11
CA GLU A 76 14.05 -7.34 -12.24
C GLU A 76 15.01 -6.21 -11.81
N GLU A 77 15.65 -6.36 -10.64
CA GLU A 77 16.68 -5.45 -10.10
C GLU A 77 16.28 -3.95 -10.08
N GLU A 78 16.96 -3.09 -10.86
CA GLU A 78 16.74 -1.64 -10.87
C GLU A 78 15.37 -1.26 -11.47
N GLU A 79 14.93 -1.95 -12.52
CA GLU A 79 13.58 -1.75 -13.07
C GLU A 79 12.52 -2.18 -12.06
N GLY A 80 12.77 -3.28 -11.34
CA GLY A 80 11.91 -3.76 -10.26
C GLY A 80 11.74 -2.75 -9.13
N LYS A 81 12.85 -2.14 -8.68
CA LYS A 81 12.83 -1.06 -7.67
C LYS A 81 12.02 0.14 -8.16
N LEU A 82 12.18 0.50 -9.43
CA LEU A 82 11.45 1.62 -10.03
C LEU A 82 9.94 1.31 -10.14
N LEU A 83 9.58 0.10 -10.57
CA LEU A 83 8.18 -0.36 -10.64
C LEU A 83 7.51 -0.32 -9.28
N ARG A 84 8.16 -0.87 -8.24
CA ARG A 84 7.68 -0.81 -6.85
C ARG A 84 7.41 0.63 -6.41
N ASN A 85 8.34 1.55 -6.67
CA ASN A 85 8.17 2.95 -6.28
C ASN A 85 6.93 3.57 -6.95
N TYR A 86 6.68 3.25 -8.23
CA TYR A 86 5.49 3.73 -8.94
C TYR A 86 4.19 3.02 -8.51
N LEU A 87 4.23 1.77 -8.05
CA LEU A 87 3.06 1.11 -7.44
C LEU A 87 2.65 1.83 -6.14
N VAL A 88 3.62 2.15 -5.29
CA VAL A 88 3.36 2.93 -4.06
C VAL A 88 2.88 4.34 -4.40
N GLU A 89 3.43 4.97 -5.45
CA GLU A 89 2.92 6.25 -5.96
C GLU A 89 1.45 6.17 -6.39
N ALA A 90 1.06 5.12 -7.13
CA ALA A 90 -0.31 4.89 -7.56
C ALA A 90 -1.27 4.72 -6.37
N LEU A 91 -0.87 3.97 -5.34
CA LEU A 91 -1.63 3.86 -4.08
C LEU A 91 -1.87 5.23 -3.44
N TRP A 92 -0.82 6.04 -3.29
CA TRP A 92 -0.96 7.37 -2.69
C TRP A 92 -1.81 8.32 -3.52
N PHE A 93 -1.80 8.17 -4.84
CA PHE A 93 -2.71 8.89 -5.72
C PHE A 93 -4.17 8.53 -5.44
N ASP A 94 -4.51 7.24 -5.31
CA ASP A 94 -5.88 6.79 -5.00
C ASP A 94 -6.31 7.20 -3.58
N VAL A 95 -5.41 7.07 -2.59
CA VAL A 95 -5.61 7.61 -1.24
C VAL A 95 -6.01 9.09 -1.30
N ALA A 96 -5.27 9.92 -2.04
CA ALA A 96 -5.58 11.34 -2.17
C ALA A 96 -6.96 11.58 -2.81
N GLN A 97 -7.36 10.78 -3.81
CA GLN A 97 -8.70 10.88 -4.41
C GLN A 97 -9.81 10.49 -3.43
N ARG A 98 -9.63 9.39 -2.69
CA ARG A 98 -10.61 8.91 -1.69
C ARG A 98 -10.76 9.89 -0.53
N VAL A 99 -9.65 10.38 0.01
CA VAL A 99 -9.60 11.43 1.04
C VAL A 99 -10.37 12.67 0.58
N LYS A 100 -10.16 13.12 -0.66
CA LYS A 100 -10.89 14.27 -1.23
C LYS A 100 -12.41 14.02 -1.31
N LYS A 101 -12.83 12.79 -1.63
CA LYS A 101 -14.26 12.41 -1.69
C LYS A 101 -14.91 12.34 -0.30
N LEU A 102 -14.15 11.95 0.74
CA LEU A 102 -14.65 11.89 2.12
C LEU A 102 -14.97 13.28 2.71
N GLY A 103 -14.48 14.36 2.08
CA GLY A 103 -15.17 15.65 1.95
C GLY A 103 -15.52 16.48 3.19
N ALA A 104 -15.28 16.03 4.43
CA ALA A 104 -15.83 16.69 5.61
C ALA A 104 -14.87 16.80 6.83
N GLY A 105 -13.60 16.43 6.68
CA GLY A 105 -12.62 16.45 7.77
C GLY A 105 -11.82 17.76 7.89
N ASN A 106 -11.31 18.06 9.08
CA ASN A 106 -10.32 19.12 9.28
C ASN A 106 -9.04 18.78 8.46
N PRO A 107 -8.61 19.62 7.50
CA PRO A 107 -7.46 19.34 6.66
C PRO A 107 -6.15 19.07 7.44
N ALA A 108 -6.01 19.61 8.65
CA ALA A 108 -4.85 19.34 9.50
C ALA A 108 -4.86 17.91 10.03
N VAL A 109 -5.99 17.45 10.55
CA VAL A 109 -6.19 16.08 11.05
C VAL A 109 -6.01 15.07 9.92
N MET A 110 -6.56 15.35 8.73
CA MET A 110 -6.39 14.46 7.57
C MET A 110 -4.91 14.33 7.15
N ARG A 111 -4.14 15.41 7.19
CA ARG A 111 -2.69 15.35 6.90
C ARG A 111 -1.93 14.53 7.93
N GLU A 112 -2.28 14.65 9.20
CA GLU A 112 -1.71 13.87 10.29
C GLU A 112 -2.01 12.38 10.10
N GLN A 113 -3.28 12.02 9.88
CA GLN A 113 -3.70 10.64 9.61
C GLN A 113 -3.01 10.03 8.38
N ILE A 114 -2.87 10.79 7.29
CA ILE A 114 -2.13 10.32 6.10
C ILE A 114 -0.64 10.12 6.42
N SER A 115 -0.07 11.00 7.26
CA SER A 115 1.33 10.88 7.67
C SER A 115 1.54 9.61 8.49
N GLU A 116 0.70 9.38 9.48
CA GLU A 116 0.69 8.16 10.30
C GLU A 116 0.51 6.91 9.43
N LEU A 117 -0.44 6.93 8.49
CA LEU A 117 -0.69 5.81 7.58
C LEU A 117 0.55 5.49 6.72
N SER A 118 1.30 6.50 6.31
CA SER A 118 2.55 6.30 5.56
C SER A 118 3.66 5.70 6.43
N GLU A 119 3.76 6.10 7.70
CA GLU A 119 4.72 5.49 8.62
C GLU A 119 4.36 4.02 8.87
N GLN A 120 3.07 3.73 9.05
CA GLN A 120 2.58 2.37 9.20
C GLN A 120 2.82 1.51 7.95
N LEU A 121 2.61 2.05 6.74
CA LEU A 121 2.93 1.36 5.49
C LEU A 121 4.41 0.94 5.47
N GLN A 122 5.32 1.87 5.81
CA GLN A 122 6.76 1.56 5.80
C GLN A 122 7.11 0.46 6.81
N ALA A 123 6.54 0.53 8.02
CA ALA A 123 6.74 -0.50 9.03
C ALA A 123 6.17 -1.86 8.59
N ALA A 124 5.00 -1.85 7.96
CA ALA A 124 4.35 -3.06 7.46
C ALA A 124 5.17 -3.75 6.37
N LEU A 125 5.66 -3.00 5.37
CA LEU A 125 6.51 -3.54 4.31
C LEU A 125 7.78 -4.19 4.87
N ILE A 126 8.42 -3.56 5.86
CA ILE A 126 9.61 -4.13 6.53
C ILE A 126 9.24 -5.43 7.27
N ALA A 127 8.12 -5.43 8.00
CA ALA A 127 7.66 -6.61 8.74
C ALA A 127 7.28 -7.77 7.81
N TYR A 128 6.69 -7.49 6.65
CA TYR A 128 6.40 -8.51 5.65
C TYR A 128 7.67 -9.08 5.02
N ASP A 129 8.64 -8.23 4.69
CA ASP A 129 9.93 -8.68 4.17
C ASP A 129 10.70 -9.54 5.19
N GLU A 130 10.69 -9.13 6.46
CA GLU A 130 11.27 -9.93 7.55
C GLU A 130 10.53 -11.27 7.71
N GLY A 131 9.21 -11.27 7.69
CA GLY A 131 8.39 -12.48 7.77
C GLY A 131 8.68 -13.44 6.62
N LEU A 132 8.70 -12.93 5.38
CA LEU A 132 8.98 -13.71 4.18
C LEU A 132 10.38 -14.33 4.20
N GLN A 133 11.38 -13.64 4.76
CA GLN A 133 12.76 -14.13 4.84
C GLN A 133 13.02 -15.03 6.05
N SER A 134 12.11 -15.09 7.02
CA SER A 134 12.28 -15.83 8.28
C SER A 134 11.41 -17.08 8.34
N SER A 135 10.12 -16.92 8.67
CA SER A 135 9.18 -18.03 8.83
C SER A 135 7.74 -17.59 8.63
N ASP A 136 6.91 -18.54 8.20
CA ASP A 136 5.47 -18.34 7.99
C ASP A 136 4.77 -17.81 9.24
N VAL A 137 5.22 -18.20 10.44
CA VAL A 137 4.67 -17.71 11.72
C VAL A 137 4.91 -16.21 11.89
N VAL A 138 6.10 -15.72 11.52
CA VAL A 138 6.43 -14.29 11.61
C VAL A 138 5.62 -13.50 10.57
N LEU A 139 5.53 -14.01 9.34
CA LEU A 139 4.71 -13.38 8.29
C LEU A 139 3.23 -13.33 8.68
N ALA A 140 2.68 -14.45 9.15
CA ALA A 140 1.30 -14.52 9.63
C ALA A 140 1.06 -13.53 10.79
N GLY A 141 2.00 -13.44 11.73
CA GLY A 141 1.93 -12.47 12.82
C GLY A 141 2.00 -11.01 12.36
N ALA A 142 2.79 -10.71 11.31
CA ALA A 142 2.85 -9.38 10.72
C ALA A 142 1.53 -9.00 10.02
N LEU A 143 0.98 -9.92 9.22
CA LEU A 143 -0.32 -9.75 8.55
C LEU A 143 -1.46 -9.55 9.56
N TRP A 144 -1.49 -10.37 10.60
CA TRP A 144 -2.49 -10.29 11.66
C TRP A 144 -2.47 -8.93 12.36
N ARG A 145 -1.29 -8.49 12.82
CA ARG A 145 -1.15 -7.17 13.46
C ARG A 145 -1.55 -6.03 12.53
N ARG A 146 -1.33 -6.18 11.21
CA ARG A 146 -1.72 -5.16 10.24
C ARG A 146 -3.23 -5.09 10.10
N PHE A 147 -3.87 -6.21 9.81
CA PHE A 147 -5.30 -6.25 9.51
C PHE A 147 -6.16 -5.90 10.72
N TYR A 148 -5.79 -6.41 11.89
CA TYR A 148 -6.58 -6.26 13.11
C TYR A 148 -6.04 -5.18 14.05
N GLN A 149 -5.01 -4.42 13.66
CA GLN A 149 -4.39 -3.38 14.51
C GLN A 149 -3.94 -3.88 15.90
N SER A 150 -3.66 -5.18 16.04
CA SER A 150 -3.42 -5.86 17.32
C SER A 150 -4.60 -5.84 18.30
N GLU A 151 -5.83 -5.61 17.83
CA GLU A 151 -7.03 -5.97 18.56
C GLU A 151 -7.05 -7.49 18.81
N THR A 152 -7.55 -7.89 19.98
CA THR A 152 -7.70 -9.30 20.32
C THR A 152 -8.82 -9.88 19.47
N VAL A 153 -8.48 -10.45 18.32
CA VAL A 153 -9.42 -11.31 17.58
C VAL A 153 -9.65 -12.55 18.43
N ASP A 154 -10.91 -12.90 18.62
CA ASP A 154 -11.29 -14.06 19.42
C ASP A 154 -10.77 -15.34 18.74
N MET A 155 -9.79 -15.98 19.38
CA MET A 155 -9.11 -17.17 18.86
C MET A 155 -10.01 -18.42 18.82
N GLN A 156 -11.30 -18.25 19.12
CA GLN A 156 -12.33 -19.29 19.24
C GLN A 156 -12.92 -19.78 17.90
N TYR A 157 -12.46 -19.26 16.75
CA TYR A 157 -12.98 -19.67 15.43
C TYR A 157 -11.93 -20.33 14.52
N LEU A 158 -10.81 -20.80 15.07
CA LEU A 158 -9.86 -21.65 14.37
C LEU A 158 -10.08 -23.12 14.77
N ASP A 159 -11.23 -23.67 14.38
CA ASP A 159 -11.51 -25.12 14.38
C ASP A 159 -11.77 -25.62 12.96
#